data_AF-A0AAD7HGY7-F1
#
_entry.id   AF-A0AAD7HGY7-F1
#
_cell.length_a   1.000
_cell.length_b   1.000
_cell.length_c   1.000
_cell.angle_alpha   90.00
_cell.angle_beta   90.00
_cell.angle_gamma   90.00
#
_symmetry.space_group_name_H-M   'P 1'
#
loop_
_entity.id
_entity.type
_entity.pdbx_description
1 polymer ?
#
loop_
_entity_poly.entity_id
_entity_poly.type
_entity_poly.pdbx_seq_one_letter_code
_entity_poly.pdbx_strand_id
1 'polypeptide(L)'
;MGSKRLCLQLQTKDSTQPTQSMSTASSRDAERISSAQQTLDILHEMSQLLNTQLDKETLTTCVRMIESGVNPEALAAVIQELRRENARIGSASSGRA
;
A
#
# COMPACT_ATOMS: atom_id res chain seq x y z
N MET A 1 45.14 -54.50 -23.20
CA MET A 1 44.11 -55.07 -22.31
C MET A 1 43.64 -53.93 -21.43
N GLY A 2 42.42 -53.43 -21.44
CA GLY A 2 41.16 -53.96 -21.88
C GLY A 2 40.14 -53.06 -21.20
N SER A 3 39.45 -52.26 -22.00
CA SER A 3 38.36 -51.38 -21.61
C SER A 3 37.31 -52.10 -20.76
N LYS A 4 36.60 -51.36 -19.90
CA LYS A 4 35.11 -51.33 -19.75
C LYS A 4 34.80 -50.31 -18.64
N ARG A 5 34.39 -49.08 -18.97
CA ARG A 5 32.97 -48.67 -19.16
C ARG A 5 32.05 -49.20 -18.07
N LEU A 6 31.79 -48.38 -17.03
CA LEU A 6 30.44 -48.06 -16.56
C LEU A 6 30.49 -47.00 -15.43
N CYS A 7 30.14 -45.76 -15.74
CA CYS A 7 29.29 -44.94 -14.88
C CYS A 7 28.82 -43.73 -15.71
N LEU A 8 28.02 -44.06 -16.73
CA LEU A 8 27.15 -43.11 -17.37
C LEU A 8 25.88 -43.02 -16.50
N GLN A 9 25.77 -41.98 -15.68
CA GLN A 9 24.56 -41.45 -15.02
C GLN A 9 25.11 -40.42 -14.01
N LEU A 10 24.90 -39.11 -14.12
CA LEU A 10 23.73 -38.41 -14.59
C LEU A 10 24.18 -37.00 -15.00
N GLN A 11 23.79 -36.57 -16.20
CA GLN A 11 23.75 -35.16 -16.53
C GLN A 11 22.78 -34.46 -15.59
N THR A 12 23.29 -33.57 -14.74
CA THR A 12 22.54 -32.38 -14.30
C THR A 12 23.37 -31.16 -14.69
N LYS A 13 23.06 -30.68 -15.89
CA LYS A 13 23.33 -29.32 -16.30
C LYS A 13 22.60 -28.39 -15.34
N ASP A 14 23.30 -27.47 -14.70
CA ASP A 14 23.04 -26.01 -14.67
C ASP A 14 24.02 -25.40 -13.63
N SER A 15 25.17 -24.85 -14.03
CA SER A 15 25.27 -23.47 -14.52
C SER A 15 24.53 -22.43 -13.68
N THR A 16 24.91 -22.22 -12.42
CA THR A 16 24.83 -20.85 -11.87
C THR A 16 25.84 -20.63 -10.75
N GLN A 17 26.88 -19.86 -11.04
CA GLN A 17 27.62 -19.14 -10.01
C GLN A 17 26.70 -18.06 -9.42
N PRO A 18 26.60 -17.86 -8.10
CA PRO A 18 26.06 -16.63 -7.56
C PRO A 18 27.18 -15.58 -7.51
N THR A 19 27.57 -15.06 -8.68
CA THR A 19 28.17 -13.72 -8.76
C THR A 19 27.04 -12.76 -9.14
N GLN A 20 26.48 -12.01 -8.17
CA GLN A 20 25.78 -10.74 -8.42
C GLN A 20 25.47 -10.04 -7.09
N SER A 21 26.51 -9.41 -6.56
CA SER A 21 26.36 -8.21 -5.74
C SER A 21 25.72 -7.12 -6.61
N MET A 22 24.67 -6.44 -6.10
CA MET A 22 24.18 -5.08 -6.46
C MET A 22 22.67 -4.85 -6.80
N SER A 23 21.74 -5.83 -6.66
CA SER A 23 20.31 -5.60 -7.03
C SER A 23 19.26 -5.71 -5.90
N THR A 24 19.64 -5.98 -4.65
CA THR A 24 18.67 -6.38 -3.60
C THR A 24 17.92 -5.23 -2.90
N ALA A 25 18.32 -3.97 -3.11
CA ALA A 25 17.62 -2.81 -2.54
C ALA A 25 16.28 -2.56 -3.27
N SER A 26 16.35 -2.36 -4.59
CA SER A 26 15.22 -1.94 -5.42
C SER A 26 14.01 -2.90 -5.36
N SER A 27 14.24 -4.22 -5.29
CA SER A 27 13.16 -5.21 -5.14
C SER A 27 12.45 -5.13 -3.79
N ARG A 28 13.18 -4.81 -2.72
CA ARG A 28 12.60 -4.66 -1.37
C ARG A 28 11.80 -3.37 -1.27
N ASP A 29 12.28 -2.29 -1.88
CA ASP A 29 11.56 -1.03 -1.96
C ASP A 29 10.25 -1.19 -2.75
N ALA A 30 10.27 -1.92 -3.87
CA ALA A 30 9.08 -2.25 -4.64
C ALA A 30 8.05 -3.06 -3.83
N GLU A 31 8.50 -4.04 -3.06
CA GLU A 31 7.62 -4.87 -2.20
C GLU A 31 7.04 -4.05 -1.03
N ARG A 32 7.82 -3.13 -0.45
CA ARG A 32 7.35 -2.16 0.57
C ARG A 32 6.28 -1.22 0.02
N ILE A 33 6.49 -0.70 -1.20
CA ILE A 33 5.52 0.19 -1.85
C ILE A 33 4.24 -0.57 -2.18
N SER A 34 4.36 -1.79 -2.72
CA SER A 34 3.20 -2.65 -3.01
C SER A 34 2.39 -2.95 -1.74
N SER A 35 3.06 -3.36 -0.65
CA SER A 35 2.38 -3.67 0.62
C SER A 35 1.70 -2.44 1.25
N ALA A 36 2.33 -1.27 1.17
CA ALA A 36 1.71 -0.03 1.63
C ALA A 36 0.45 0.34 0.82
N GLN A 37 0.49 0.16 -0.51
CA GLN A 37 -0.67 0.38 -1.38
C GLN A 37 -1.81 -0.59 -1.05
N GLN A 38 -1.51 -1.88 -0.89
CA GLN A 38 -2.50 -2.89 -0.49
C GLN A 38 -3.14 -2.56 0.86
N THR A 39 -2.33 -2.08 1.82
CA THR A 39 -2.84 -1.66 3.13
C THR A 39 -3.81 -0.48 2.99
N LEU A 40 -3.47 0.53 2.19
CA LEU A 40 -4.35 1.67 1.93
C LEU A 40 -5.63 1.28 1.21
N ASP A 41 -5.58 0.33 0.26
CA ASP A 41 -6.78 -0.17 -0.41
C ASP A 41 -7.72 -0.90 0.55
N ILE A 42 -7.18 -1.75 1.44
CA ILE A 42 -7.98 -2.41 2.49
C ILE A 42 -8.60 -1.39 3.43
N LEU A 43 -7.83 -0.39 3.88
CA LEU A 43 -8.34 0.68 4.74
C LEU A 43 -9.44 1.50 4.04
N HIS A 44 -9.32 1.73 2.73
CA HIS A 44 -10.33 2.41 1.95
C HIS A 44 -11.62 1.57 1.84
N GLU A 45 -11.52 0.27 1.58
CA GLU A 45 -12.67 -0.64 1.59
C GLU A 45 -13.39 -0.62 2.96
N MET A 46 -12.62 -0.67 4.06
CA MET A 46 -13.18 -0.54 5.41
C MET A 46 -13.90 0.80 5.61
N SER A 47 -13.32 1.91 5.12
CA SER A 47 -13.92 3.24 5.16
C SER A 47 -15.28 3.29 4.42
N GLN A 48 -15.39 2.62 3.27
CA GLN A 48 -16.63 2.52 2.50
C GLN A 48 -17.68 1.68 3.22
N LEU A 49 -17.28 0.54 3.81
CA LEU A 49 -18.18 -0.31 4.59
C LEU A 49 -18.73 0.39 5.84
N LEU A 50 -17.90 1.20 6.51
CA LEU A 50 -18.29 2.02 7.66
C LEU A 50 -19.00 3.33 7.26
N ASN A 51 -19.20 3.55 5.96
CA ASN A 51 -19.86 4.71 5.38
C ASN A 51 -19.27 6.06 5.86
N THR A 52 -17.94 6.10 6.06
CA THR A 52 -17.24 7.32 6.48
C THR A 52 -17.06 8.32 5.33
N GLN A 53 -17.30 7.88 4.09
CA GLN A 53 -17.17 8.66 2.84
C GLN A 53 -15.81 9.35 2.70
N LEU A 54 -14.72 8.73 3.15
CA LEU A 54 -13.37 9.24 2.97
C LEU A 54 -12.77 8.73 1.66
N ASP A 55 -12.42 9.66 0.76
CA ASP A 55 -11.64 9.37 -0.44
C ASP A 55 -10.23 8.89 -0.10
N LYS A 56 -9.63 8.12 -1.02
CA LYS A 56 -8.29 7.54 -0.85
C LYS A 56 -7.20 8.58 -0.55
N GLU A 57 -7.30 9.77 -1.13
CA GLU A 57 -6.39 10.89 -0.87
C GLU A 57 -6.52 11.42 0.56
N THR A 58 -7.76 11.65 1.01
CA THR A 58 -8.07 12.11 2.37
C THR A 58 -7.63 11.06 3.39
N LEU A 59 -7.91 9.79 3.13
CA LEU A 59 -7.50 8.68 3.99
C LEU A 59 -5.98 8.60 4.13
N THR A 60 -5.24 8.74 3.02
CA THR A 60 -3.76 8.78 3.03
C THR A 60 -3.26 9.93 3.90
N THR A 61 -3.88 11.10 3.79
CA THR A 61 -3.53 12.26 4.62
C THR A 61 -3.82 11.99 6.10
N CYS A 62 -4.94 11.35 6.42
CA CYS A 62 -5.30 10.96 7.78
C CYS A 62 -4.28 9.98 8.37
N VAL A 63 -3.88 8.96 7.61
CA VAL A 63 -2.87 7.99 8.04
C VAL A 63 -1.55 8.71 8.37
N ARG A 64 -1.08 9.62 7.50
CA ARG A 64 0.15 10.39 7.76
C ARG A 64 0.07 11.26 9.01
N MET A 65 -1.09 11.87 9.27
CA MET A 65 -1.31 12.65 10.49
C MET A 65 -1.28 11.77 11.74
N ILE A 66 -1.91 10.59 11.69
CA ILE A 66 -1.92 9.63 12.79
C ILE A 66 -0.50 9.08 13.04
N GLU A 67 0.26 8.78 11.98
CA GLU A 67 1.67 8.39 12.07
C GLU A 67 2.56 9.48 12.68
N SER A 68 2.19 10.76 12.50
CA SER A 68 2.85 11.90 13.15
C SER A 68 2.46 12.07 14.63
N GLY A 69 1.57 11.23 15.18
CA GLY A 69 1.13 11.29 16.57
C GLY A 69 -0.14 12.11 16.81
N VAL A 70 -0.91 12.45 15.77
CA VAL A 70 -2.23 13.07 15.93
C VAL A 70 -3.21 12.05 16.51
N ASN A 71 -4.02 12.48 17.49
CA ASN A 71 -5.08 11.64 18.05
C ASN A 71 -6.17 11.36 16.98
N PRO A 72 -6.44 10.08 16.64
CA PRO A 72 -7.46 9.74 15.64
C PRO A 72 -8.88 10.20 16.03
N GLU A 73 -9.22 10.23 17.32
CA GLU A 73 -10.54 10.69 17.77
C GLU A 73 -10.74 12.19 17.53
N ALA A 74 -9.72 12.99 17.85
CA ALA A 74 -9.75 14.43 17.60
C ALA A 74 -9.79 14.72 16.09
N LEU A 75 -9.02 13.98 15.29
CA LEU A 75 -9.03 14.09 13.84
C LEU A 75 -10.41 13.77 13.25
N ALA A 76 -11.08 12.71 13.73
CA ALA A 76 -12.42 12.37 13.30
C ALA A 76 -13.43 13.50 13.58
N ALA A 77 -13.36 14.12 14.76
CA ALA A 77 -14.22 15.25 15.11
C ALA A 77 -14.02 16.45 14.17
N VAL A 78 -12.77 16.79 13.85
CA VAL A 78 -12.44 17.87 12.91
C VAL A 78 -12.97 17.57 11.51
N ILE A 79 -12.77 16.35 11.01
CA ILE A 79 -13.27 15.94 9.68
C ILE A 79 -14.80 16.02 9.62
N GLN A 80 -15.49 15.57 10.66
CA GLN A 80 -16.96 15.65 10.73
C GLN A 80 -17.43 17.10 10.73
N GLU A 81 -16.76 17.98 11.47
CA GLU A 81 -17.14 19.40 11.50
C GLU A 81 -16.92 20.08 10.14
N LEU A 82 -15.78 19.83 9.49
CA LEU A 82 -15.51 20.37 8.16
C LEU A 82 -16.56 19.90 7.12
N ARG A 83 -16.99 18.64 7.19
CA ARG A 83 -18.07 18.12 6.33
C ARG A 83 -19.40 18.81 6.61
N ARG A 84 -19.75 19.02 7.87
CA ARG A 84 -20.97 19.76 8.25
C ARG A 84 -20.94 21.19 7.73
N GLU A 85 -19.84 21.91 7.94
CA GLU A 85 -19.68 23.28 7.44
C GLU A 85 -19.76 23.34 5.92
N ASN A 86 -19.12 22.43 5.21
CA ASN A 86 -19.16 22.40 3.75
C ASN A 86 -20.59 22.14 3.22
N ALA A 87 -21.36 21.27 3.89
CA ALA A 87 -22.77 21.05 3.56
C ALA A 87 -23.65 22.28 3.82
N ARG A 88 -23.38 23.04 4.89
CA ARG A 88 -24.07 24.31 5.18
C ARG A 88 -23.76 25.38 4.15
N ILE A 89 -22.49 25.51 3.73
CA ILE A 89 -22.07 26.47 2.71
C ILE A 89 -22.68 26.12 1.35
N GLY A 90 -22.63 24.85 0.95
CA GLY A 90 -23.19 24.39 -0.32
C GLY A 90 -24.71 24.58 -0.42
N SER A 91 -25.43 24.42 0.68
CA SER A 91 -26.87 24.72 0.74
C SER A 91 -27.19 26.22 0.76
N ALA A 92 -26.37 27.03 1.45
CA ALA A 92 -26.54 28.49 1.48
C ALA A 92 -26.33 29.16 0.10
N SER A 93 -25.45 28.61 -0.75
CA SER A 93 -25.25 29.12 -2.11
C SER A 93 -26.35 28.73 -3.10
N SER A 94 -27.11 27.67 -2.83
CA SER A 94 -28.15 27.16 -3.75
C SER A 94 -29.48 27.93 -3.70
N GLY A 95 -29.66 28.85 -2.73
CA GLY A 95 -30.86 29.70 -2.61
C GLY A 95 -30.80 31.02 -3.40
N ARG A 96 -29.81 31.19 -4.28
CA ARG A 96 -29.66 32.34 -5.19
C ARG A 96 -29.77 31.88 -6.65
N ALA A 97 -30.95 31.39 -7.03
CA ALA A 97 -31.38 31.25 -8.43
C ALA A 97 -32.91 31.34 -8.50
#